data_AF-Q1J0K5-F1
#
_entry.id   AF-Q1J0K5-F1
#
_cell.length_a   1.000
_cell.length_b   1.000
_cell.length_c   1.000
_cell.angle_alpha   90.00
_cell.angle_beta   90.00
_cell.angle_gamma   90.00
#
_symmetry.space_group_name_H-M   'P 1'
#
loop_
_entity.id
_entity.type
_entity.pdbx_description
1 polymer ?
#
loop_
_entity_poly.entity_id
_entity_poly.type
_entity_poly.pdbx_seq_one_letter_code
_entity_poly.pdbx_strand_id
1 'polypeptide(L)'
;MTPADLLAFLTERGGREFAVTACVRQGRGKKAHLHEIGVYRLIARGEAIQATGPSGQTRRLTRETFLDVFGGYEFREVRATGVLTDLGPLFG
;
A
#
# COMPACT_ATOMS: atom_id res chain seq x y z
N MET A 1 6.03 8.24 -4.81
CA MET A 1 4.72 7.89 -5.40
C MET A 1 3.65 8.34 -4.42
N THR A 2 2.62 9.05 -4.87
CA THR A 2 1.54 9.49 -3.97
C THR A 2 0.62 8.32 -3.60
N PRO A 3 -0.22 8.42 -2.56
CA PRO A 3 -1.19 7.39 -2.22
C PRO A 3 -2.18 7.10 -3.35
N ALA A 4 -2.61 8.14 -4.08
CA ALA A 4 -3.51 8.00 -5.21
C ALA A 4 -2.85 7.26 -6.39
N ASP A 5 -1.60 7.58 -6.70
CA ASP A 5 -0.83 6.89 -7.74
C ASP A 5 -0.61 5.41 -7.38
N LEU A 6 -0.28 5.14 -6.12
CA LEU A 6 -0.08 3.77 -5.64
C LEU A 6 -1.37 2.96 -5.70
N LEU A 7 -2.48 3.56 -5.29
CA LEU A 7 -3.79 2.94 -5.36
C LEU A 7 -4.16 2.60 -6.80
N ALA A 8 -3.99 3.52 -7.74
CA ALA A 8 -4.19 3.25 -9.17
C ALA A 8 -3.28 2.12 -9.68
N PHE A 9 -1.99 2.13 -9.28
CA PHE A 9 -1.02 1.11 -9.62
C PHE A 9 -1.43 -0.29 -9.13
N LEU A 10 -1.93 -0.38 -7.89
CA LEU A 10 -2.38 -1.63 -7.29
C LEU A 10 -3.66 -2.15 -7.96
N THR A 11 -4.63 -1.27 -8.21
CA THR A 11 -5.90 -1.63 -8.86
C THR A 11 -5.67 -2.17 -10.28
N GLU A 12 -4.77 -1.55 -11.06
CA GLU A 12 -4.39 -2.03 -12.40
C GLU A 12 -3.77 -3.44 -12.36
N ARG A 13 -3.10 -3.80 -11.26
CA ARG A 13 -2.37 -5.07 -11.07
C ARG A 13 -3.05 -6.00 -10.07
N GLY A 14 -4.38 -5.90 -9.96
CA GLY A 14 -5.19 -6.60 -8.97
C GLY A 14 -4.81 -8.07 -8.76
N GLY A 15 -4.93 -8.53 -7.51
CA GLY A 15 -4.61 -9.91 -7.09
C GLY A 15 -3.13 -10.17 -6.79
N ARG A 16 -2.24 -9.22 -7.09
CA ARG A 16 -0.80 -9.31 -6.78
C ARG A 16 -0.44 -8.52 -5.53
N GLU A 17 0.47 -9.07 -4.73
CA GLU A 17 1.03 -8.37 -3.58
C GLU A 17 2.27 -7.56 -3.94
N PHE A 18 2.31 -6.34 -3.43
CA PHE A 18 3.45 -5.45 -3.55
C PHE A 18 3.91 -4.99 -2.18
N ALA A 19 5.22 -5.06 -1.96
CA ALA A 19 5.88 -4.39 -0.85
C ALA A 19 6.21 -2.95 -1.26
N VAL A 20 5.89 -1.99 -0.39
CA VAL A 20 6.19 -0.57 -0.57
C VAL A 20 6.79 -0.01 0.70
N THR A 21 7.80 0.84 0.59
CA THR A 21 8.33 1.59 1.73
C THR A 21 7.48 2.84 1.90
N ALA A 22 6.77 2.93 3.01
CA ALA A 22 5.96 4.09 3.35
C ALA A 22 6.83 5.10 4.10
N CYS A 23 6.80 6.34 3.64
CA CYS A 23 7.54 7.43 4.23
C CYS A 23 6.57 8.58 4.55
N VAL A 24 6.83 9.32 5.61
CA VAL A 24 6.10 10.56 5.93
C VAL A 24 7.04 11.74 5.86
N ARG A 25 6.51 12.87 5.40
CA ARG A 25 7.27 14.10 5.38
C ARG A 25 7.15 14.79 6.74
N GLN A 26 8.24 14.83 7.49
CA GLN A 26 8.32 15.56 8.75
C GLN A 26 9.02 16.90 8.56
N GLY A 27 8.43 17.95 9.15
CA GLY A 27 8.94 19.32 9.08
C GLY A 27 8.26 20.18 7.99
N ARG A 28 8.56 21.48 8.01
CA ARG A 28 7.93 22.49 7.12
C ARG A 28 9.01 23.25 6.34
N GLY A 29 8.77 23.47 5.04
CA GLY A 29 9.66 24.25 4.18
C GLY A 29 10.97 23.53 3.82
N LYS A 30 12.08 24.28 3.75
CA LYS A 30 13.41 23.77 3.30
C LYS A 30 14.04 22.70 4.20
N LYS A 31 13.49 22.45 5.39
CA LYS A 31 13.94 21.41 6.34
C LYS A 31 12.97 20.22 6.39
N ALA A 32 12.10 20.06 5.39
CA ALA A 32 11.22 18.91 5.34
C ALA A 32 12.04 17.65 5.02
N HIS A 33 12.18 16.76 5.99
CA HIS A 33 12.86 15.48 5.83
C HIS A 33 11.83 14.38 5.60
N LEU A 34 12.18 13.43 4.75
CA LEU A 34 11.37 12.25 4.55
C LEU A 34 11.81 11.20 5.55
N HIS A 35 10.90 10.81 6.44
CA HIS A 35 11.13 9.79 7.45
C HIS A 35 10.47 8.49 7.03
N GLU A 36 11.23 7.40 7.01
CA GLU A 36 10.71 6.08 6.67
C GLU A 36 9.95 5.50 7.85
N ILE A 37 8.67 5.17 7.64
CA ILE A 37 7.81 4.53 8.64
C ILE A 37 8.00 3.03 8.63
N GLY A 38 8.23 2.45 7.45
CA GLY A 38 8.49 1.03 7.28
C GLY A 38 7.86 0.47 6.00
N VAL A 39 7.97 -0.86 5.85
CA VAL A 39 7.46 -1.56 4.67
C VAL A 39 6.03 -2.01 4.91
N TYR A 40 5.16 -1.67 3.97
CA TYR A 40 3.78 -2.15 3.90
C TYR A 40 3.66 -3.16 2.76
N ARG A 41 2.86 -4.20 2.97
CA ARG A 41 2.46 -5.12 1.90
C ARG A 41 1.03 -4.85 1.52
N LEU A 42 0.80 -4.55 0.25
CA LEU A 42 -0.48 -4.08 -0.25
C LEU A 42 -0.97 -4.97 -1.38
N ILE A 43 -2.28 -5.26 -1.36
CA ILE A 43 -2.96 -6.06 -2.37
C ILE A 43 -4.29 -5.38 -2.69
N ALA A 44 -4.55 -5.08 -3.96
CA ALA A 44 -5.89 -4.66 -4.39
C ALA A 44 -6.69 -5.87 -4.90
N ARG A 45 -7.96 -5.95 -4.48
CA ARG A 45 -8.94 -6.96 -4.91
C ARG A 45 -10.28 -6.28 -5.16
N GLY A 46 -10.57 -5.98 -6.43
CA GLY A 46 -11.71 -5.14 -6.79
C GLY A 46 -11.62 -3.79 -6.06
N GLU A 47 -12.68 -3.43 -5.34
CA GLU A 47 -12.79 -2.17 -4.58
C GLU A 47 -12.10 -2.21 -3.19
N ALA A 48 -11.58 -3.37 -2.78
CA ALA A 48 -10.93 -3.53 -1.48
C ALA A 48 -9.41 -3.58 -1.58
N ILE A 49 -8.74 -2.93 -0.63
CA ILE A 49 -7.29 -2.93 -0.48
C ILE A 49 -6.96 -3.63 0.83
N GLN A 50 -6.22 -4.74 0.75
CA GLN A 50 -5.62 -5.35 1.92
C GLN A 50 -4.26 -4.70 2.16
N ALA A 51 -4.10 -4.09 3.33
CA ALA A 51 -2.87 -3.45 3.75
C ALA A 51 -2.31 -4.15 5.00
N THR A 52 -1.13 -4.73 4.87
CA THR A 52 -0.37 -5.30 5.99
C THR A 52 0.73 -4.31 6.37
N GLY A 53 0.64 -3.79 7.59
CA GLY A 53 1.62 -2.84 8.12
C GLY A 53 2.93 -3.49 8.54
N PRO A 54 3.94 -2.68 8.90
CA PRO A 54 5.25 -3.16 9.34
C PRO A 54 5.19 -3.98 10.65
N SER A 55 4.14 -3.79 11.45
CA SER A 55 3.85 -4.61 12.64
C SER A 55 3.28 -5.99 12.32
N GLY A 56 3.04 -6.30 11.04
CA GLY A 56 2.38 -7.53 10.59
C GLY A 56 0.85 -7.49 10.67
N GLN A 57 0.26 -6.42 11.22
CA GLN A 57 -1.19 -6.29 11.27
C GLN A 57 -1.76 -6.06 9.86
N THR A 58 -2.73 -6.90 9.49
CA THR A 58 -3.44 -6.81 8.20
C THR A 58 -4.80 -6.17 8.40
N ARG A 59 -5.12 -5.17 7.58
CA ARG A 59 -6.41 -4.49 7.55
C ARG A 59 -6.95 -4.44 6.13
N ARG A 60 -8.27 -4.59 6.01
CA ARG A 60 -8.98 -4.37 4.75
C ARG A 60 -9.54 -2.96 4.74
N LEU A 61 -9.18 -2.19 3.73
CA LEU A 61 -9.52 -0.79 3.55
C LEU A 61 -10.32 -0.63 2.27
N THR A 62 -11.27 0.32 2.26
CA THR A 62 -11.85 0.81 1.01
C THR A 62 -10.88 1.78 0.35
N ARG A 63 -11.14 2.13 -0.92
CA ARG A 63 -10.40 3.18 -1.63
C ARG A 63 -10.32 4.49 -0.83
N GLU A 64 -11.45 4.92 -0.27
CA GLU A 64 -11.58 6.15 0.50
C GLU A 64 -10.79 6.07 1.81
N THR A 65 -10.94 4.99 2.57
CA THR A 65 -10.18 4.80 3.82
C THR A 65 -8.68 4.70 3.56
N PHE A 66 -8.27 4.09 2.44
CA PHE A 66 -6.85 4.05 2.07
C PHE A 66 -6.29 5.46 1.86
N LEU A 67 -7.00 6.31 1.12
CA LEU A 67 -6.59 7.70 0.88
C LEU A 67 -6.62 8.55 2.14
N ASP A 68 -7.57 8.33 3.04
CA ASP A 68 -7.66 9.01 4.32
C ASP A 68 -6.47 8.66 5.22
N VAL A 69 -6.19 7.36 5.40
CA VAL A 69 -5.09 6.87 6.26
C VAL A 69 -3.73 7.27 5.71
N PHE A 70 -3.53 7.13 4.39
CA PHE A 70 -2.23 7.33 3.77
C PHE A 70 -2.06 8.71 3.12
N GLY A 71 -3.04 9.62 3.22
CA GLY A 71 -3.03 10.90 2.49
C GLY A 71 -1.79 11.78 2.72
N GLY A 72 -1.13 11.66 3.88
CA GLY A 72 0.12 12.37 4.21
C GLY A 72 1.40 11.59 3.91
N TYR A 73 1.30 10.41 3.30
CA TYR A 73 2.43 9.51 3.05
C TYR A 73 2.95 9.65 1.63
N GLU A 74 4.24 9.36 1.47
CA GLU A 74 4.87 9.11 0.19
C GLU A 74 5.38 7.68 0.17
N PHE A 75 5.15 6.98 -0.93
CA PHE A 75 5.59 5.60 -1.10
C PHE A 75 6.79 5.50 -2.04
N ARG A 76 7.72 4.62 -1.69
CA ARG A 76 8.94 4.32 -2.43
C ARG A 76 9.10 2.82 -2.64
N GLU A 77 9.97 2.47 -3.58
CA GLU A 77 10.42 1.10 -3.81
C GLU A 77 9.28 0.08 -3.95
N VAL A 78 8.35 0.34 -4.87
CA VAL A 78 7.27 -0.61 -5.16
C VAL A 78 7.87 -1.87 -5.77
N ARG A 79 7.87 -2.97 -5.00
CA ARG A 79 8.43 -4.26 -5.39
C ARG A 79 7.35 -5.32 -5.33
N ALA A 80 7.19 -6.09 -6.42
CA ALA A 80 6.35 -7.28 -6.38
C ALA A 80 6.97 -8.28 -5.39
N THR A 81 6.18 -8.82 -4.46
CA THR A 81 6.69 -9.81 -3.50
C THR A 81 6.79 -11.21 -4.10
N GLY A 82 6.26 -11.40 -5.32
CA GLY A 82 6.12 -12.70 -5.95
C GLY A 82 4.91 -13.49 -5.43
N VAL A 83 4.21 -12.98 -4.41
CA VAL A 83 2.97 -13.57 -3.92
C VAL A 83 1.83 -13.16 -4.83
N LEU A 84 1.33 -14.12 -5.60
CA LEU A 84 0.05 -14.04 -6.26
C LEU A 84 -0.99 -14.54 -5.27
N THR A 85 -1.91 -13.67 -4.85
CA THR A 85 -3.00 -14.12 -4.01
C THR A 85 -4.20 -14.47 -4.86
N ASP A 86 -4.04 -15.52 -5.66
CA ASP A 86 -5.11 -16.15 -6.41
C ASP A 86 -5.15 -17.64 -6.07
N LEU A 87 -5.83 -17.95 -4.96
CA LEU A 87 -6.39 -19.26 -4.66
C LEU A 87 -7.61 -19.04 -3.77
N GLY A 88 -8.72 -18.59 -4.37
CA GLY A 88 -10.01 -19.07 -3.89
C GLY A 88 -10.02 -20.60 -4.04
N PRO A 89 -10.68 -21.36 -3.16
CA PRO A 89 -10.64 -22.83 -3.24
C PRO A 89 -11.10 -23.29 -4.64
N LEU A 90 -10.27 -24.07 -5.32
CA LEU A 90 -10.56 -24.71 -6.61
C LEU A 90 -11.51 -25.92 -6.49
N PHE A 91 -12.24 -26.03 -5.39
CA PHE A 91 -13.20 -27.12 -5.17
C PHE A 91 -14.55 -26.52 -4.81
N GLY A 92 -15.39 -26.37 -5.84
CA GLY A 92 -16.84 -26.38 -5.74
C GLY A 92 -17.37 -27.73 -6.21
#